data_AF-L9Z990-F1
#
_entry.id   AF-L9Z990-F1
#
_cell.length_a   1.000
_cell.length_b   1.000
_cell.length_c   1.000
_cell.angle_alpha   90.00
_cell.angle_beta   90.00
_cell.angle_gamma   90.00
#
_symmetry.space_group_name_H-M   'P 1'
#
loop_
_entity.id
_entity.type
_entity.pdbx_description
1 polymer ?
#
loop_
_entity_poly.entity_id
_entity_poly.type
_entity_poly.pdbx_seq_one_letter_code
_entity_poly.pdbx_strand_id
1 'polypeptide(L)'
;MTGLEILLLSLVLVAVLAAARFVRAVSPFIVNAVVGLVVLYVAQAAFGLAIAVTPVVIAIVAIGGVPGSILVIGCSLLEVAFVL
;
A
#
# COMPACT_ATOMS: atom_id res chain seq x y z
N MET A 1 -23.44 -18.17 34.41
CA MET A 1 -22.79 -17.10 33.64
C MET A 1 -22.13 -16.17 34.64
N THR A 2 -20.82 -16.26 34.80
CA THR A 2 -20.07 -15.39 35.71
C THR A 2 -19.74 -14.05 35.03
N GLY A 3 -19.57 -12.97 35.78
CA GLY A 3 -19.28 -11.64 35.20
C GLY A 3 -17.98 -11.61 34.38
N LEU A 4 -17.02 -12.48 34.71
CA LEU A 4 -15.74 -12.61 34.00
C LEU A 4 -15.91 -13.24 32.60
N GLU A 5 -16.75 -14.27 32.46
CA GLU A 5 -17.06 -14.90 31.17
C GLU A 5 -17.64 -13.87 30.20
N ILE A 6 -18.58 -13.05 30.67
CA ILE A 6 -19.23 -12.00 29.87
C ILE A 6 -18.21 -10.94 29.44
N LEU A 7 -17.32 -10.53 30.35
CA LEU A 7 -16.27 -9.55 30.05
C LEU A 7 -15.28 -10.09 29.01
N LEU A 8 -14.79 -11.33 29.18
CA LEU A 8 -13.87 -11.96 28.23
C LEU A 8 -14.51 -12.11 26.84
N LEU A 9 -15.76 -12.59 26.78
CA LEU A 9 -16.49 -12.71 25.52
C LEU A 9 -16.66 -11.35 24.83
N SER A 10 -17.00 -10.30 25.59
CA SER A 10 -17.13 -8.95 25.05
C SER A 10 -15.79 -8.40 24.51
N LEU A 11 -14.68 -8.67 25.19
CA LEU A 11 -13.35 -8.24 24.77
C LEU A 11 -12.92 -8.95 23.48
N VAL A 12 -13.13 -10.27 23.41
CA VAL A 12 -12.85 -11.06 22.19
C VAL A 12 -13.71 -10.53 21.03
N LEU A 13 -14.98 -10.25 21.26
CA LEU A 13 -15.86 -9.70 20.24
C LEU A 13 -15.34 -8.36 19.71
N VAL A 14 -14.97 -7.44 20.60
CA VAL A 14 -14.39 -6.14 20.21
C VAL A 14 -13.09 -6.32 19.44
N ALA A 15 -12.21 -7.22 19.87
CA ALA A 15 -10.95 -7.50 19.20
C ALA A 15 -11.16 -8.03 17.77
N VAL A 16 -12.08 -8.97 17.57
CA VAL A 16 -12.41 -9.53 16.25
C VAL A 16 -13.00 -8.45 15.34
N LEU A 17 -13.93 -7.63 15.84
CA LEU A 17 -14.53 -6.56 15.06
C LEU A 17 -13.51 -5.47 14.69
N ALA A 18 -12.60 -5.13 15.62
CA ALA A 18 -11.51 -4.19 15.36
C ALA A 18 -10.56 -4.73 14.29
N ALA A 19 -10.13 -5.99 14.40
CA ALA A 19 -9.28 -6.64 13.41
C ALA A 19 -9.95 -6.68 12.03
N ALA A 20 -11.23 -7.06 11.96
CA ALA A 20 -11.98 -7.09 10.71
C ALA A 20 -12.08 -5.71 10.05
N ARG A 21 -12.31 -4.64 10.83
CA ARG A 21 -12.29 -3.27 10.31
C ARG A 21 -10.91 -2.85 9.83
N PHE A 22 -9.86 -3.22 10.56
CA PHE A 22 -8.48 -2.91 10.19
C PHE A 22 -8.11 -3.56 8.85
N VAL A 23 -8.37 -4.85 8.67
CA VAL A 23 -8.10 -5.57 7.41
C VAL A 23 -8.82 -4.93 6.23
N ARG A 24 -10.09 -4.54 6.42
CA ARG A 24 -10.87 -3.84 5.39
C ARG A 24 -10.32 -2.46 5.07
N ALA A 25 -9.81 -1.74 6.06
CA ALA A 25 -9.19 -0.42 5.86
C ALA A 25 -7.86 -0.49 5.10
N VAL A 26 -7.08 -1.57 5.29
CA VAL A 26 -5.76 -1.74 4.65
C VAL A 26 -5.85 -2.38 3.26
N SER A 27 -6.92 -3.14 2.98
CA SER A 27 -7.18 -3.77 1.68
C SER A 27 -6.99 -2.85 0.46
N PRO A 28 -7.49 -1.59 0.42
CA PRO A 28 -7.29 -0.70 -0.73
C PRO A 28 -5.82 -0.34 -0.98
N PHE A 29 -4.97 -0.28 0.06
CA PHE A 29 -3.54 0.03 -0.10
C PHE A 29 -2.82 -1.05 -0.92
N ILE A 30 -3.22 -2.31 -0.77
CA ILE A 30 -2.65 -3.42 -1.54
C ILE A 30 -3.03 -3.27 -3.01
N VAL A 31 -4.30 -2.98 -3.30
CA VAL A 31 -4.77 -2.77 -4.68
C VAL A 31 -4.05 -1.58 -5.31
N ASN A 32 -3.94 -0.46 -4.60
CA ASN A 32 -3.21 0.72 -5.05
C ASN A 32 -1.74 0.43 -5.35
N ALA A 33 -1.07 -0.29 -4.43
CA ALA A 33 0.31 -0.72 -4.60
C ALA A 33 0.46 -1.57 -5.86
N VAL A 34 -0.38 -2.60 -6.02
CA VAL A 34 -0.33 -3.50 -7.19
C VAL A 34 -0.57 -2.73 -8.48
N VAL A 35 -1.64 -1.93 -8.56
CA VAL A 35 -1.98 -1.19 -9.78
C VAL A 35 -0.89 -0.18 -10.13
N GLY A 36 -0.37 0.58 -9.16
CA GLY A 36 0.68 1.54 -9.46
C GLY A 36 2.05 0.90 -9.73
N LEU A 37 2.37 -0.26 -9.13
CA LEU A 37 3.56 -1.03 -9.49
C LEU A 37 3.47 -1.58 -10.91
N VAL A 38 2.29 -2.02 -11.34
CA VAL A 38 2.04 -2.39 -12.74
C VAL A 38 2.29 -1.20 -13.66
N VAL A 39 1.84 0.00 -13.29
CA VAL A 39 2.13 1.23 -14.06
C VAL A 39 3.63 1.52 -14.12
N LEU A 40 4.35 1.42 -13.00
CA LEU A 40 5.81 1.60 -12.98
C LEU A 40 6.52 0.58 -13.87
N TYR A 41 6.10 -0.69 -13.81
CA TYR A 41 6.67 -1.74 -14.65
C TYR A 41 6.44 -1.48 -16.14
N VAL A 42 5.22 -1.09 -16.52
CA VAL A 42 4.90 -0.71 -17.90
C VAL A 42 5.73 0.50 -18.34
N ALA A 43 5.93 1.49 -17.46
CA ALA A 43 6.76 2.65 -17.77
C ALA A 43 8.23 2.26 -18.01
N GLN A 44 8.79 1.38 -17.17
CA GLN A 44 10.15 0.86 -17.37
C GLN A 44 10.27 0.09 -18.70
N ALA A 45 9.30 -0.76 -19.02
CA ALA A 45 9.30 -1.56 -20.25
C ALA A 45 9.10 -0.71 -21.52
N ALA A 46 8.23 0.31 -21.48
CA ALA A 46 7.86 1.12 -22.63
C ALA A 46 8.85 2.27 -22.89
N PHE A 47 9.40 2.88 -21.83
CA PHE A 47 10.28 4.06 -21.93
C PHE A 47 11.74 3.76 -21.59
N GLY A 48 12.07 2.52 -21.23
CA GLY A 48 13.45 2.13 -20.87
C GLY A 48 13.95 2.76 -19.57
N LEU A 49 13.05 3.21 -18.69
CA LEU A 49 13.42 3.83 -17.42
C LEU A 49 13.94 2.77 -16.46
N ALA A 50 15.04 3.07 -15.76
CA ALA A 50 15.54 2.24 -14.66
C ALA A 50 15.04 2.83 -13.33
N ILE A 51 13.85 2.39 -12.89
CA ILE A 51 13.22 2.91 -11.67
C ILE A 51 13.55 1.99 -10.50
N ALA A 52 14.23 2.52 -9.49
CA ALA A 52 14.57 1.77 -8.28
C ALA A 52 13.32 1.50 -7.42
N VAL A 53 12.84 0.25 -7.43
CA VAL A 53 11.72 -0.18 -6.59
C VAL A 53 12.20 -0.44 -5.15
N THR A 54 12.13 0.60 -4.33
CA THR A 54 12.47 0.54 -2.90
C THR A 54 11.21 0.44 -2.03
N PRO A 55 11.33 0.08 -0.73
CA PRO A 55 10.19 0.10 0.19
C PRO A 55 9.48 1.47 0.25
N VAL A 56 10.23 2.56 0.04
CA VAL A 56 9.68 3.92 0.00
C VAL A 56 8.78 4.11 -1.24
N VAL A 57 9.21 3.64 -2.41
CA VAL A 57 8.40 3.67 -3.65
C VAL A 57 7.12 2.87 -3.47
N ILE A 58 7.20 1.68 -2.88
CA ILE A 58 6.01 0.85 -2.60
C ILE A 58 5.04 1.59 -1.68
N ALA A 59 5.53 2.27 -0.64
CA ALA A 59 4.68 3.07 0.24
C ALA A 59 4.01 4.25 -0.47
N ILE A 60 4.76 4.99 -1.29
CA ILE A 60 4.22 6.10 -2.10
C ILE A 60 3.10 5.60 -3.01
N VAL A 61 3.31 4.47 -3.68
CA VAL A 61 2.34 3.88 -4.60
C VAL A 61 1.17 3.22 -3.85
N ALA A 62 1.37 2.65 -2.67
CA ALA A 62 0.30 2.10 -1.85
C ALA A 62 -0.67 3.20 -1.37
N ILE A 63 -0.14 4.36 -0.99
CA ILE A 63 -0.92 5.51 -0.53
C ILE A 63 -1.57 6.23 -1.71
N GLY A 64 -0.80 6.48 -2.77
CA GLY A 64 -1.22 7.31 -3.91
C GLY A 64 -1.79 6.55 -5.11
N GLY A 65 -1.68 5.22 -5.16
CA GLY A 65 -2.08 4.41 -6.31
C GLY A 65 -1.41 4.84 -7.62
N VAL A 66 -2.23 4.99 -8.67
CA VAL A 66 -1.80 5.47 -9.98
C VAL A 66 -1.24 6.91 -9.92
N PRO A 67 -1.86 7.89 -9.24
CA PRO A 67 -1.23 9.18 -9.00
C PRO A 67 0.17 9.07 -8.36
N GLY A 68 0.33 8.15 -7.40
CA GLY A 68 1.62 7.89 -6.74
C GLY A 68 2.68 7.37 -7.71
N SER A 69 2.33 6.48 -8.63
CA SER A 69 3.28 5.98 -9.64
C SER A 69 3.70 7.07 -10.63
N ILE A 70 2.79 7.96 -11.01
CA ILE A 70 3.11 9.10 -11.89
C ILE A 70 4.14 10.03 -11.21
N LEU A 71 4.01 10.29 -9.91
CA LEU A 71 4.99 11.08 -9.15
C LEU A 71 6.38 10.44 -9.16
N VAL A 72 6.44 9.12 -8.96
CA VAL A 72 7.72 8.36 -8.97
C VAL A 72 8.36 8.41 -10.36
N ILE A 73 7.58 8.19 -11.42
CA ILE A 73 8.05 8.31 -12.81
C ILE A 73 8.60 9.71 -13.07
N GLY A 74 7.86 10.76 -12.67
CA GLY A 74 8.31 12.14 -12.81
C GLY A 74 9.64 12.41 -12.11
N CYS A 75 9.80 11.93 -10.88
CA CYS A 75 11.06 12.10 -10.14
C CYS A 75 12.24 11.35 -10.78
N SER A 76 12.00 10.16 -11.33
CA SER A 76 13.00 9.36 -12.04
C SER A 76 13.39 10.00 -13.37
N LEU A 77 12.43 10.55 -14.12
CA LEU A 77 12.67 11.28 -15.37
C LEU A 77 13.51 12.55 -15.17
N LEU A 78 13.36 13.22 -14.03
CA LEU A 78 14.15 14.40 -13.67
C LEU A 78 15.51 14.05 -13.06
N GLU A 79 15.83 12.76 -12.92
CA GLU A 79 17.04 12.23 -12.26
C GLU A 79 17.21 12.70 -10.79
N VAL A 80 16.13 13.15 -10.14
CA VAL A 80 16.17 13.68 -8.77
C VAL A 80 16.05 12.56 -7.74
N ALA A 81 15.30 11.51 -8.03
CA ALA A 81 15.11 10.38 -7.13
C ALA A 81 14.69 9.09 -7.86
N PHE A 82 14.90 7.94 -7.20
CA PHE A 82 14.48 6.61 -7.65
C PHE A 82 15.13 6.15 -8.98
N VAL A 83 16.34 6.61 -9.24
CA VAL A 83 17.20 6.17 -10.36
C VAL A 83 18.09 5.01 -9.89
N LEU A 84 18.43 4.10 -10.79
CA LEU A 84 19.30 2.94 -10.55
C LEU A 84 20.76 3.22 -10.92
#